data_AF-A0A444VJV1-F1
#
_entry.id   AF-A0A444VJV1-F1
#
_cell.length_a   1.000
_cell.length_b   1.000
_cell.length_c   1.000
_cell.angle_alpha   90.00
_cell.angle_beta   90.00
_cell.angle_gamma   90.00
#
_symmetry.space_group_name_H-M   'P 1'
#
loop_
_entity.id
_entity.type
_entity.pdbx_description
1 polymer ?
#
loop_
_entity_poly.entity_id
_entity_poly.type
_entity_poly.pdbx_seq_one_letter_code
_entity_poly.pdbx_strand_id
1 'polypeptide(L)'
;MKSYLSTVTLTVVLLTCCTTNKTLFISNRTGNPITLMVDSTFMDSSTKTIFDSLNGLKIVDRKVFNYGKGKWTKEDKSKLEEVLKHTKTLSTGSTKVIEMPNKTKVSHIRFIVEELWLNIK
;
A
#
# COMPACT_ATOMS: atom_id res chain seq x y z
N MET A 1 50.88 37.46 -16.06
CA MET A 1 50.61 36.03 -16.38
C MET A 1 50.84 35.25 -15.09
N LYS A 2 49.89 34.59 -14.43
CA LYS A 2 48.62 34.00 -14.86
C LYS A 2 47.60 34.16 -13.70
N SER A 3 46.40 34.60 -14.01
CA SER A 3 45.23 34.41 -13.15
C SER A 3 44.87 32.94 -13.13
N TYR A 4 44.62 32.38 -11.96
CA TYR A 4 43.77 31.20 -11.84
C TYR A 4 42.70 31.52 -10.82
N LEU A 5 41.53 31.88 -11.36
CA LEU A 5 40.28 31.96 -10.63
C LEU A 5 40.09 30.62 -9.90
N SER A 6 40.03 30.66 -8.57
CA SER A 6 39.47 29.59 -7.76
C SER A 6 38.06 29.31 -8.26
N THR A 7 37.94 28.31 -9.12
CA THR A 7 36.66 27.89 -9.64
C THR A 7 36.06 27.02 -8.55
N VAL A 8 35.21 27.65 -7.72
CA VAL A 8 34.34 26.97 -6.77
C VAL A 8 33.48 26.01 -7.59
N THR A 9 33.87 24.74 -7.64
CA THR A 9 33.05 23.67 -8.18
C THR A 9 31.89 23.49 -7.22
N LEU A 10 30.83 24.26 -7.47
CA LEU A 10 29.50 24.06 -6.92
C LEU A 10 29.01 22.69 -7.41
N THR A 11 29.40 21.62 -6.72
CA THR A 11 28.76 20.31 -6.84
C THR A 11 27.34 20.47 -6.31
N VAL A 12 26.46 20.93 -7.19
CA VAL A 12 25.02 20.72 -7.08
C VAL A 12 24.87 19.21 -7.11
N VAL A 13 24.84 18.60 -5.91
CA VAL A 13 24.30 17.27 -5.72
C VAL A 13 22.85 17.39 -6.19
N LEU A 14 22.64 17.07 -7.46
CA LEU A 14 21.37 16.63 -8.00
C LEU A 14 21.00 15.44 -7.11
N LEU A 15 20.31 15.74 -6.00
CA LEU A 15 19.50 14.81 -5.26
C LEU A 15 18.51 14.31 -6.31
N THR A 16 18.93 13.27 -7.02
CA THR A 16 18.09 12.48 -7.89
C THR A 16 16.89 12.16 -7.05
N CYS A 17 15.79 12.83 -7.34
CA CYS A 17 14.50 12.57 -6.75
C CYS A 17 14.14 11.17 -7.27
N CYS A 18 14.71 10.14 -6.64
CA CYS A 18 14.31 8.77 -6.81
C CYS A 18 12.89 8.73 -6.27
N THR A 19 11.93 9.06 -7.13
CA THR A 19 10.52 8.96 -6.83
C THR A 19 10.26 7.49 -6.55
N THR A 20 10.20 7.15 -5.26
CA THR A 20 9.82 5.81 -4.83
C THR A 20 8.43 5.50 -5.42
N ASN A 21 8.20 4.24 -5.76
CA ASN A 21 6.89 3.80 -6.21
C ASN A 21 5.96 3.67 -5.01
N LYS A 22 4.76 4.25 -5.12
CA LYS A 22 3.66 4.14 -4.17
C LYS A 22 3.17 2.69 -4.16
N THR A 23 3.69 1.89 -3.23
CA THR A 23 3.52 0.42 -3.24
C THR A 23 2.74 -0.08 -2.04
N LEU A 24 1.70 -0.89 -2.26
CA LEU A 24 0.94 -1.58 -1.21
C LEU A 24 1.36 -3.05 -1.18
N PHE A 25 1.87 -3.49 -0.04
CA PHE A 25 2.19 -4.88 0.24
C PHE A 25 1.08 -5.50 1.07
N ILE A 26 0.58 -6.65 0.63
CA ILE A 26 -0.41 -7.42 1.36
C ILE A 26 0.19 -8.80 1.66
N SER A 27 0.20 -9.18 2.92
CA SER A 27 0.64 -10.50 3.38
C SER A 27 -0.54 -11.22 4.01
N ASN A 28 -0.86 -12.40 3.49
CA ASN A 28 -1.80 -13.33 4.08
C ASN A 28 -1.05 -14.32 4.98
N ARG A 29 -1.44 -14.41 6.25
CA ARG A 29 -0.88 -15.36 7.23
C ARG A 29 -1.95 -16.22 7.89
N THR A 30 -3.13 -16.28 7.29
CA THR A 30 -4.27 -17.09 7.79
C THR A 30 -4.08 -18.59 7.54
N GLY A 31 -3.05 -18.98 6.78
CA GLY A 31 -2.74 -20.37 6.44
C GLY A 31 -3.54 -20.93 5.25
N ASN A 32 -4.53 -20.20 4.74
CA ASN A 32 -5.33 -20.57 3.58
C ASN A 32 -5.48 -19.39 2.60
N PRO A 33 -5.65 -19.62 1.29
CA PRO A 33 -5.89 -18.52 0.36
C PRO A 33 -7.23 -17.83 0.65
N ILE A 34 -7.21 -16.51 0.75
CA ILE A 34 -8.39 -15.68 1.03
C ILE A 34 -8.76 -14.83 -0.18
N THR A 35 -10.04 -14.51 -0.32
CA THR A 35 -10.54 -13.49 -1.26
C THR A 35 -11.09 -12.33 -0.44
N LEU A 36 -10.65 -11.12 -0.76
CA LEU A 36 -11.18 -9.90 -0.14
C LEU A 36 -12.47 -9.50 -0.85
N MET A 37 -13.51 -9.19 -0.09
CA MET A 37 -14.80 -8.72 -0.59
C MET A 37 -15.10 -7.39 0.10
N VAL A 38 -15.04 -6.30 -0.65
CA VAL A 38 -15.30 -4.96 -0.09
C VAL A 38 -16.77 -4.64 -0.30
N ASP A 39 -17.44 -4.12 0.72
CA ASP A 39 -18.84 -3.70 0.63
C ASP A 39 -19.01 -2.61 -0.43
N SER A 40 -19.78 -2.89 -1.48
CA SER A 40 -20.02 -1.97 -2.59
C SER A 40 -20.77 -0.70 -2.16
N THR A 41 -21.48 -0.74 -1.04
CA THR A 41 -22.20 0.44 -0.51
C THR A 41 -21.24 1.47 0.10
N PHE A 42 -19.99 1.09 0.40
CA PHE A 42 -18.95 1.95 0.96
C PHE A 42 -18.11 2.69 -0.11
N MET A 43 -18.50 2.63 -1.39
CA MET A 43 -17.71 3.25 -2.46
C MET A 43 -17.76 4.79 -2.38
N ASP A 44 -16.72 5.39 -1.81
CA ASP A 44 -16.46 6.83 -1.89
C ASP A 44 -15.42 7.13 -2.99
N SER A 45 -15.56 8.28 -3.63
CA SER A 45 -14.64 8.82 -4.62
C SER A 45 -13.19 8.86 -4.13
N SER A 46 -12.96 9.11 -2.84
CA SER A 46 -11.62 9.21 -2.25
C SER A 46 -10.97 7.84 -1.96
N THR A 47 -11.75 6.76 -1.92
CA THR A 47 -11.29 5.39 -1.63
C THR A 47 -11.37 4.47 -2.85
N LYS A 48 -12.00 4.91 -3.95
CA LYS A 48 -12.24 4.14 -5.18
C LYS A 48 -11.03 3.36 -5.68
N THR A 49 -9.86 3.99 -5.76
CA THR A 49 -8.64 3.33 -6.26
C THR A 49 -8.18 2.17 -5.36
N ILE A 50 -8.36 2.29 -4.05
CA ILE A 50 -8.06 1.22 -3.07
C ILE A 50 -9.15 0.14 -3.16
N PHE A 51 -10.42 0.54 -3.23
CA PHE A 51 -11.56 -0.36 -3.41
C PHE A 51 -11.38 -1.26 -4.63
N ASP A 52 -11.12 -0.66 -5.81
CA ASP A 52 -10.97 -1.38 -7.08
C ASP A 52 -9.79 -2.38 -7.05
N SER A 53 -8.76 -2.10 -6.24
CA SER A 53 -7.58 -2.96 -6.10
C SER A 53 -7.78 -4.12 -5.12
N LEU A 54 -8.67 -3.96 -4.13
CA LEU A 54 -8.91 -4.95 -3.08
C LEU A 54 -10.13 -5.82 -3.35
N ASN A 55 -11.19 -5.28 -3.97
CA ASN A 55 -12.42 -6.03 -4.15
C ASN A 55 -12.25 -7.22 -5.10
N GLY A 56 -12.65 -8.41 -4.67
CA GLY A 56 -12.45 -9.66 -5.42
C GLY A 56 -11.01 -10.16 -5.43
N LEU A 57 -10.09 -9.51 -4.71
CA LEU A 57 -8.69 -9.89 -4.72
C LEU A 57 -8.45 -11.21 -3.99
N LYS A 58 -8.02 -12.23 -4.73
CA LYS A 58 -7.50 -13.47 -4.17
C LYS A 58 -6.04 -13.34 -3.77
N ILE A 59 -5.72 -13.68 -2.52
CA ILE A 59 -4.39 -13.63 -1.94
C ILE A 59 -4.04 -15.02 -1.39
N VAL A 60 -3.03 -15.65 -1.98
CA VAL A 60 -2.48 -16.93 -1.48
C VAL A 60 -1.53 -16.61 -0.32
N ASP A 61 -0.36 -16.05 -0.62
CA ASP A 61 0.65 -15.70 0.40
C ASP A 61 0.91 -14.20 0.47
N ARG A 62 1.22 -13.58 -0.67
CA ARG A 62 1.55 -12.16 -0.77
C ARG A 62 1.02 -11.56 -2.06
N LYS A 63 0.66 -10.28 -2.00
CA LYS A 63 0.33 -9.46 -3.17
C LYS A 63 1.00 -8.11 -3.05
N VAL A 64 1.51 -7.60 -4.17
CA VAL A 64 2.14 -6.28 -4.26
C VAL A 64 1.41 -5.49 -5.33
N PHE A 65 0.97 -4.29 -5.00
CA PHE A 65 0.36 -3.35 -5.93
C PHE A 65 1.23 -2.11 -6.07
N ASN A 66 1.55 -1.75 -7.30
CA ASN A 66 2.26 -0.52 -7.62
C ASN A 66 1.24 0.51 -8.15
N TYR A 67 1.07 1.61 -7.43
CA TYR A 67 0.19 2.73 -7.78
C TYR A 67 0.92 3.85 -8.53
N GLY A 68 2.09 3.56 -9.09
CA GLY A 68 2.94 4.50 -9.81
C GLY A 68 3.86 5.29 -8.89
N LYS A 69 4.37 6.41 -9.39
CA LYS A 69 5.30 7.28 -8.65
C LYS A 69 4.57 8.03 -7.55
N GLY A 70 5.13 8.04 -6.35
CA GLY A 70 4.57 8.80 -5.25
C GLY A 70 4.84 8.19 -3.90
N LYS A 71 4.15 8.73 -2.91
CA LYS A 71 4.41 8.49 -1.50
C LYS A 71 3.09 8.24 -0.79
N TRP A 72 3.06 7.26 0.10
CA TRP A 72 1.87 7.03 0.93
C TRP A 72 1.84 8.04 2.06
N THR A 73 0.68 8.65 2.27
CA THR A 73 0.46 9.59 3.36
C THR A 73 -0.16 8.89 4.57
N LYS A 74 -0.26 9.59 5.71
CA LYS A 74 -1.05 9.10 6.85
C LYS A 74 -2.54 9.01 6.50
N GLU A 75 -3.02 9.91 5.64
CA GLU A 75 -4.40 9.91 5.20
C GLU A 75 -4.71 8.68 4.34
N ASP A 76 -3.82 8.32 3.41
CA ASP A 76 -3.98 7.08 2.64
C ASP A 76 -4.02 5.83 3.55
N LYS A 77 -3.20 5.81 4.61
CA LYS A 77 -3.24 4.75 5.62
C LYS A 77 -4.62 4.68 6.28
N SER A 78 -5.15 5.82 6.74
CA SER A 78 -6.48 5.89 7.36
C SER A 78 -7.58 5.43 6.40
N LYS A 79 -7.53 5.86 5.14
CA LYS A 79 -8.47 5.42 4.09
C LYS A 79 -8.41 3.91 3.86
N LEU A 80 -7.21 3.33 3.81
CA LEU A 80 -7.05 1.88 3.71
C LEU A 80 -7.62 1.19 4.95
N GLU A 81 -7.34 1.67 6.17
CA GLU A 81 -7.92 1.14 7.40
C GLU A 81 -9.45 1.22 7.41
N GLU A 82 -10.01 2.29 6.85
CA GLU A 82 -11.45 2.47 6.71
C GLU A 82 -12.06 1.47 5.73
N VAL A 83 -11.49 1.32 4.53
CA VAL A 83 -11.91 0.30 3.55
C VAL A 83 -11.88 -1.10 4.16
N LEU A 84 -10.85 -1.40 4.96
CA LEU A 84 -10.71 -2.70 5.61
C LEU A 84 -11.79 -3.00 6.66
N LYS A 85 -12.37 -1.99 7.31
CA LYS A 85 -13.53 -2.16 8.21
C LYS A 85 -14.78 -2.60 7.45
N HIS A 86 -14.86 -2.24 6.17
CA HIS A 86 -15.94 -2.63 5.26
C HIS A 86 -15.53 -3.79 4.34
N THR A 87 -14.44 -4.49 4.67
CA THR A 87 -13.95 -5.64 3.91
C THR A 87 -14.26 -6.92 4.68
N LYS A 88 -14.77 -7.92 3.96
CA LYS A 88 -14.93 -9.29 4.44
C LYS A 88 -13.96 -10.21 3.71
N THR A 89 -13.73 -11.38 4.28
CA THR A 89 -12.86 -12.39 3.69
C THR A 89 -13.62 -13.69 3.40
N LEU A 90 -13.32 -14.29 2.27
CA LEU A 90 -13.80 -15.60 1.88
C LEU A 90 -12.61 -16.55 1.74
N SER A 91 -12.54 -17.56 2.60
CA SER A 91 -11.50 -18.60 2.49
C SER A 91 -11.80 -19.52 1.32
N THR A 92 -10.77 -19.90 0.56
CA THR A 92 -10.92 -20.83 -0.57
C THR A 92 -11.45 -22.18 -0.09
N GLY A 93 -12.53 -22.67 -0.71
CA GLY A 93 -13.21 -23.90 -0.31
C GLY A 93 -14.28 -23.72 0.77
N SER A 94 -14.45 -22.51 1.31
CA SER A 94 -15.55 -22.15 2.20
C SER A 94 -16.62 -21.38 1.42
N THR A 95 -17.88 -21.59 1.76
CA THR A 95 -19.00 -20.72 1.34
C THR A 95 -19.29 -19.60 2.34
N LYS A 96 -18.65 -19.63 3.52
CA LYS A 96 -18.83 -18.64 4.57
C LYS A 96 -17.92 -17.45 4.33
N VAL A 97 -18.54 -16.29 4.14
CA VAL A 97 -17.91 -14.97 4.22
C VAL A 97 -17.80 -14.60 5.69
N ILE A 98 -16.59 -14.25 6.14
CA ILE A 98 -16.32 -13.83 7.52
C ILE A 98 -15.81 -12.39 7.53
N GLU A 99 -16.03 -11.68 8.64
CA GLU A 99 -15.46 -10.35 8.83
C GLU A 99 -13.92 -10.40 8.75
N MET A 100 -13.31 -9.27 8.37
CA MET A 100 -11.85 -9.17 8.32
C MET A 100 -11.25 -9.54 9.69
N PRO A 101 -10.21 -10.40 9.75
CA PRO A 101 -9.65 -10.82 11.03
C PRO A 101 -9.21 -9.62 11.88
N ASN A 102 -9.61 -9.60 13.16
CA ASN A 102 -9.30 -8.49 14.09
C ASN A 102 -7.80 -8.23 14.27
N LYS A 103 -6.94 -9.21 13.93
CA LYS A 103 -5.47 -9.09 13.98
C LYS A 103 -4.89 -8.46 12.71
N THR A 104 -5.72 -8.03 11.77
CA THR A 104 -5.31 -7.34 10.55
C THR A 104 -4.71 -5.98 10.90
N LYS A 105 -3.51 -5.70 10.40
CA LYS A 105 -2.78 -4.46 10.71
C LYS A 105 -2.29 -3.77 9.44
N VAL A 106 -2.57 -2.47 9.34
CA VAL A 106 -1.96 -1.57 8.35
C VAL A 106 -0.78 -0.87 8.99
N SER A 107 0.39 -1.02 8.39
CA SER A 107 1.62 -0.34 8.81
C SER A 107 2.07 0.61 7.70
N HIS A 108 2.39 1.84 8.08
CA HIS A 108 3.00 2.82 7.18
C HIS A 108 4.48 2.88 7.51
N ILE A 109 5.31 2.33 6.62
CA ILE A 109 6.77 2.31 6.77
C ILE A 109 7.32 3.53 6.04
N ARG A 110 8.16 4.32 6.72
CA ARG A 110 8.70 5.60 6.23
C ARG A 110 10.23 5.62 6.06
N PHE A 111 10.91 4.50 6.30
CA PHE A 111 12.36 4.43 6.21
C PHE A 111 12.78 4.17 4.77
N ILE A 112 13.29 5.21 4.09
CA ILE A 112 13.87 5.21 2.72
C ILE A 112 12.83 5.00 1.60
N VAL A 113 11.76 4.25 1.87
CA VAL A 113 10.61 4.02 0.99
C VAL A 113 9.32 4.28 1.79
N GLU A 114 8.37 5.02 1.19
CA GLU A 114 7.06 5.26 1.79
C GLU A 114 6.10 4.20 1.30
N GLU A 115 5.90 3.16 2.11
CA GLU A 115 5.17 1.93 1.76
C GLU A 115 4.01 1.68 2.73
N LEU A 116 2.91 1.11 2.22
CA LEU A 116 1.83 0.57 3.04
C LEU A 116 1.91 -0.95 3.08
N TRP A 117 1.80 -1.49 4.28
CA TRP A 117 1.88 -2.92 4.57
C TRP A 117 0.62 -3.37 5.28
N LEU A 118 -0.18 -4.20 4.62
CA LEU A 118 -1.35 -4.88 5.16
C LEU A 118 -0.98 -6.31 5.53
N ASN A 119 -1.07 -6.64 6.82
CA ASN A 119 -0.81 -7.98 7.33
C ASN A 119 -2.11 -8.59 7.87
N ILE A 120 -2.58 -9.66 7.25
CA ILE A 120 -3.83 -10.36 7.58
C ILE A 120 -3.46 -11.65 8.32
N LYS A 121 -3.98 -11.84 9.53
CA LYS A 121 -3.62 -12.94 10.45
C LYS A 121 -4.84 -13.59 11.07
#